data_AF-A0AA39PSQ3-F1
#
_entry.id   AF-A0AA39PSQ3-F1
#
_cell.length_a   1.000
_cell.length_b   1.000
_cell.length_c   1.000
_cell.angle_alpha   90.00
_cell.angle_beta   90.00
_cell.angle_gamma   90.00
#
_symmetry.space_group_name_H-M   'P 1'
#
loop_
_entity.id
_entity.type
_entity.pdbx_description
1 polymer ?
#
loop_
_entity_poly.entity_id
_entity_poly.type
_entity_poly.pdbx_seq_one_letter_code
_entity_poly.pdbx_strand_id
1 'polypeptide(L)'
;MESDVKKEREKAKPCHVLGKSVIEEIQKDMENSVLLLSLIRAPLDWGTMCRGKLSVDQWRIICTIHLPIMLVRLWGLSLMVKNFMDLYKAMETAQNCIISKEHVTSYENHIVKYLKGVNHLYKDFTMKPIHHMAQHLGEFML
;
A
#
# COMPACT_ATOMS: atom_id res chain seq x y z
N MET A 1 -27.88 -35.69 -25.88
CA MET A 1 -27.46 -34.31 -26.24
C MET A 1 -28.60 -33.45 -25.74
N GLU A 2 -28.58 -32.87 -24.56
CA GLU A 2 -27.58 -32.00 -23.98
C GLU A 2 -27.84 -32.03 -22.47
N SER A 3 -27.01 -32.74 -21.69
CA SER A 3 -27.10 -32.69 -20.24
C SER A 3 -26.59 -31.33 -19.79
N ASP A 4 -27.45 -30.56 -19.11
CA ASP A 4 -27.17 -29.28 -18.47
C ASP A 4 -25.95 -29.36 -17.54
N VAL A 5 -24.76 -29.18 -18.12
CA VAL A 5 -23.53 -28.86 -17.40
C VAL A 5 -23.54 -27.36 -17.10
N LYS A 6 -24.52 -26.89 -16.32
CA LYS A 6 -24.38 -25.63 -15.58
C LYS A 6 -23.67 -25.94 -14.28
N LYS A 7 -22.35 -26.13 -14.41
CA LYS A 7 -21.42 -26.11 -13.28
C LYS A 7 -21.47 -24.69 -12.71
N GLU A 8 -22.28 -24.49 -11.67
CA GLU A 8 -22.19 -23.32 -10.80
C GLU A 8 -20.73 -23.19 -10.37
N ARG A 9 -20.04 -22.20 -10.93
CA ARG A 9 -18.73 -21.80 -10.41
C ARG A 9 -19.02 -21.19 -9.05
N GLU A 10 -18.84 -21.97 -7.99
CA GLU A 10 -18.68 -21.44 -6.63
C GLU A 10 -17.74 -20.24 -6.72
N LYS A 11 -18.26 -19.04 -6.49
CA LYS A 11 -17.44 -17.83 -6.45
C LYS A 11 -16.47 -18.00 -5.28
N ALA A 12 -15.22 -18.31 -5.59
CA ALA A 12 -14.15 -18.36 -4.60
C ALA A 12 -14.19 -17.06 -3.77
N LYS A 13 -14.17 -17.20 -2.44
CA LYS A 13 -14.15 -16.03 -1.55
C LYS A 13 -12.96 -15.13 -1.94
N PRO A 14 -13.16 -13.80 -2.01
CA PRO A 14 -12.08 -12.89 -2.38
C PRO A 14 -10.94 -13.04 -1.37
N CYS A 15 -9.79 -13.50 -1.85
CA CYS A 15 -8.57 -13.62 -1.07
C CYS A 15 -7.88 -12.26 -1.07
N HIS A 16 -8.07 -11.48 0.00
CA HIS A 16 -7.45 -10.18 0.15
C HIS A 16 -6.00 -10.34 0.64
N VAL A 17 -5.07 -9.68 -0.05
CA VAL A 17 -3.62 -9.69 0.29
C VAL A 17 -3.37 -9.11 1.68
N LEU A 18 -4.08 -8.03 2.03
CA LEU A 18 -4.18 -7.51 3.39
C LEU A 18 -5.46 -8.03 4.06
N GLY A 19 -5.55 -9.35 4.19
CA GLY A 19 -6.65 -10.02 4.87
C GLY A 19 -6.61 -9.80 6.38
N LYS A 20 -7.67 -10.25 7.07
CA LYS A 20 -7.83 -10.07 8.53
C LYS A 20 -6.63 -10.57 9.33
N SER A 21 -6.13 -11.77 9.03
CA SER A 21 -4.98 -12.36 9.74
C SER A 21 -3.69 -11.54 9.56
N VAL A 22 -3.46 -10.98 8.37
CA VAL A 22 -2.30 -10.14 8.08
C VAL A 22 -2.38 -8.83 8.86
N ILE A 23 -3.56 -8.21 8.91
CA ILE A 23 -3.78 -6.99 9.69
C ILE A 23 -3.56 -7.27 11.19
N GLU A 24 -4.08 -8.37 11.73
CA GLU A 24 -3.88 -8.74 13.14
C GLU A 24 -2.39 -8.92 13.49
N GLU A 25 -1.61 -9.55 12.61
CA GLU A 25 -0.15 -9.65 12.78
C GLU A 25 0.55 -8.28 12.76
N ILE A 26 0.14 -7.39 11.85
CA ILE A 26 0.66 -6.02 11.79
C ILE A 26 0.32 -5.24 13.08
N GLN A 27 -0.92 -5.36 13.57
CA GLN A 27 -1.34 -4.68 14.80
C GLN A 27 -0.53 -5.16 16.00
N LYS A 28 -0.29 -6.47 16.10
CA LYS A 28 0.58 -7.06 17.12
C LYS A 28 2.01 -6.54 17.04
N ASP A 29 2.56 -6.37 15.84
CA ASP A 29 3.89 -5.78 15.68
C ASP A 29 3.91 -4.30 16.11
N MET A 30 2.84 -3.55 15.81
CA MET A 30 2.72 -2.15 16.21
C MET A 30 2.69 -1.98 17.73
N GLU A 31 2.06 -2.91 18.45
CA GLU A 31 2.03 -2.92 19.92
C GLU A 31 3.43 -3.08 20.51
N ASN A 32 4.26 -3.92 19.89
CA ASN A 32 5.63 -4.21 20.32
C ASN A 32 6.66 -3.19 19.78
N SER A 33 6.26 -2.29 18.89
CA SER A 33 7.14 -1.30 18.27
C SER A 33 7.30 -0.06 19.16
N VAL A 34 8.54 0.31 19.46
CA VAL A 34 8.88 1.59 20.09
C VAL A 34 9.04 2.65 19.00
N LEU A 35 8.12 3.62 18.98
CA LEU A 35 8.21 4.77 18.08
C LEU A 35 9.02 5.90 18.74
N LEU A 36 9.68 6.71 17.91
CA LEU A 36 10.31 7.95 18.37
C LEU A 36 9.25 8.90 18.96
N LEU A 37 9.60 9.60 20.04
CA LEU A 37 8.71 10.41 20.87
C LEU A 37 7.91 11.50 20.13
N SER A 38 8.35 11.90 18.93
CA SER A 38 7.76 12.97 18.10
C SER A 38 6.71 12.47 17.08
N LEU A 39 6.51 11.16 16.95
CA LEU A 39 5.58 10.61 15.97
C LEU A 39 4.17 10.53 16.56
N ILE A 40 3.17 11.06 15.84
CA ILE A 40 1.76 10.83 16.15
C ILE A 40 1.51 9.32 16.07
N ARG A 41 1.10 8.70 17.19
CA ARG A 41 0.88 7.25 17.18
C ARG A 41 -0.25 6.91 16.22
N ALA A 42 0.07 6.13 15.18
CA ALA A 42 -0.97 5.53 14.36
C ALA A 42 -1.82 4.63 15.27
N PRO A 43 -3.14 4.71 15.16
CA PRO A 43 -3.99 3.89 16.00
C PRO A 43 -3.84 2.41 15.70
N LEU A 44 -3.92 1.56 16.73
CA LEU A 44 -3.71 0.11 16.59
C LEU A 44 -4.84 -0.58 15.84
N ASP A 45 -6.10 -0.20 16.06
CA ASP A 45 -7.29 -0.78 15.44
C ASP A 45 -7.59 -0.23 14.03
N TRP A 46 -6.57 0.25 13.32
CA TRP A 46 -6.70 0.63 11.92
C TRP A 46 -7.02 -0.57 11.03
N GLY A 47 -7.77 -0.34 9.94
CA GLY A 47 -8.26 -1.43 9.08
C GLY A 47 -9.47 -2.18 9.65
N THR A 48 -9.96 -1.83 10.84
CA THR A 48 -11.22 -2.36 11.39
C THR A 48 -12.41 -1.49 11.00
N MET A 49 -13.60 -2.11 10.89
CA MET A 49 -14.83 -1.37 10.56
C MET A 49 -15.26 -0.37 11.66
N CYS A 50 -14.82 -0.58 12.91
CA CYS A 50 -15.26 0.21 14.06
C CYS A 50 -14.57 1.58 14.19
N ARG A 51 -13.37 1.75 13.62
CA ARG A 51 -12.52 2.94 13.85
C ARG A 51 -12.97 4.20 13.10
N GLY A 52 -13.65 4.05 11.96
CA GLY A 52 -13.97 5.19 11.11
C GLY A 52 -12.75 5.73 10.34
N LYS A 53 -12.71 7.04 10.08
CA LYS A 53 -11.73 7.67 9.17
C LYS A 53 -10.39 7.94 9.86
N LEU A 54 -9.30 7.61 9.17
CA LEU A 54 -7.95 8.00 9.57
C LEU A 54 -7.59 9.38 9.01
N SER A 55 -6.81 10.15 9.76
CA SER A 55 -6.23 11.40 9.25
C SER A 55 -5.14 11.12 8.22
N VAL A 56 -4.81 12.14 7.42
CA VAL A 56 -3.72 12.04 6.43
C VAL A 56 -2.39 11.72 7.12
N ASP A 57 -2.10 12.32 8.26
CA ASP A 57 -0.87 12.07 9.02
C ASP A 57 -0.81 10.63 9.57
N GLN A 58 -1.96 10.09 10.02
CA GLN A 58 -2.04 8.69 10.47
C GLN A 58 -1.78 7.72 9.31
N TRP A 59 -2.39 7.96 8.15
CA TRP A 59 -2.12 7.17 6.94
C TRP A 59 -0.65 7.24 6.54
N ARG A 60 -0.03 8.42 6.62
CA ARG A 60 1.40 8.59 6.33
C ARG A 60 2.23 7.66 7.21
N ILE A 61 2.05 7.71 8.52
CA ILE A 61 2.84 6.91 9.47
C ILE A 61 2.65 5.40 9.26
N ILE A 62 1.43 4.96 8.98
CA ILE A 62 1.15 3.55 8.66
C ILE A 62 1.92 3.14 7.39
N CYS A 63 1.83 3.93 6.32
CA CYS A 63 2.43 3.59 5.03
C CYS A 63 3.95 3.75 4.98
N THR A 64 4.54 4.67 5.74
CA THR A 64 5.97 4.96 5.67
C THR A 64 6.80 4.32 6.78
N ILE A 65 6.19 3.96 7.91
CA ILE A 65 6.94 3.39 9.04
C ILE A 65 6.52 1.94 9.28
N HIS A 66 5.24 1.71 9.52
CA HIS A 66 4.77 0.38 9.94
C HIS A 66 4.79 -0.63 8.80
N LEU A 67 4.15 -0.30 7.67
CA LEU A 67 3.99 -1.24 6.56
C LEU A 67 5.32 -1.70 5.94
N PRO A 68 6.32 -0.86 5.64
CA PRO A 68 7.56 -1.35 5.04
C PRO A 68 8.26 -2.40 5.92
N ILE A 69 8.32 -2.18 7.23
CA ILE A 69 8.97 -3.08 8.19
C ILE A 69 8.19 -4.39 8.30
N MET A 70 6.88 -4.30 8.49
CA MET A 70 6.04 -5.46 8.79
C MET A 70 5.80 -6.32 7.55
N LEU A 71 5.62 -5.72 6.38
CA LEU A 71 5.46 -6.47 5.13
C LEU A 71 6.74 -7.22 4.76
N VAL A 72 7.91 -6.63 5.01
CA VAL A 72 9.21 -7.34 4.86
C VAL A 72 9.30 -8.52 5.84
N ARG A 73 8.88 -8.35 7.10
CA ARG A 73 8.86 -9.44 8.09
C ARG A 73 7.93 -10.58 7.65
N LEU A 74 6.73 -10.26 7.19
CA LEU A 74 5.70 -11.24 6.86
C LEU A 74 5.94 -11.97 5.54
N TRP A 75 6.43 -11.25 4.52
CA TRP A 75 6.49 -11.78 3.15
C TRP A 75 7.91 -11.80 2.56
N GLY A 76 8.92 -11.41 3.33
CA GLY A 76 10.31 -11.33 2.86
C GLY A 76 10.47 -10.40 1.66
N LEU A 77 11.48 -10.66 0.82
CA LEU A 77 11.74 -9.89 -0.40
C LEU A 77 10.87 -10.32 -1.60
N SER A 78 9.60 -10.62 -1.34
CA SER A 78 8.63 -10.99 -2.37
C SER A 78 8.37 -9.86 -3.37
N LEU A 79 7.79 -10.20 -4.52
CA LEU A 79 7.39 -9.21 -5.53
C LEU A 79 6.37 -8.20 -4.99
N MET A 80 5.49 -8.61 -4.06
CA MET A 80 4.54 -7.72 -3.40
C MET A 80 5.23 -6.68 -2.53
N VAL A 81 6.25 -7.09 -1.77
CA VAL A 81 7.03 -6.18 -0.94
C VAL A 81 7.86 -5.24 -1.81
N LYS A 82 8.48 -5.73 -2.89
CA LYS A 82 9.19 -4.87 -3.86
C LYS A 82 8.26 -3.82 -4.47
N ASN A 83 7.08 -4.23 -4.90
CA ASN A 83 6.07 -3.31 -5.42
C ASN A 83 5.63 -2.28 -4.38
N PHE A 84 5.45 -2.69 -3.12
CA PHE A 84 5.15 -1.76 -2.04
C PHE A 84 6.31 -0.79 -1.76
N MET A 85 7.57 -1.24 -1.88
CA MET A 85 8.73 -0.36 -1.72
C MET A 85 8.83 0.71 -2.82
N ASP A 86 8.40 0.41 -4.04
CA ASP A 86 8.25 1.43 -5.08
C ASP A 86 7.21 2.49 -4.67
N LEU A 87 6.06 2.09 -4.10
CA LEU A 87 5.09 3.05 -3.55
C LEU A 87 5.69 3.87 -2.40
N TYR A 88 6.34 3.21 -1.44
CA TYR A 88 7.00 3.86 -0.31
C TYR A 88 7.96 4.94 -0.80
N LYS A 89 8.81 4.63 -1.79
CA LYS A 89 9.81 5.57 -2.29
C LYS A 89 9.19 6.77 -3.00
N ALA A 90 8.11 6.55 -3.75
CA ALA A 90 7.32 7.64 -4.33
C ALA A 90 6.70 8.52 -3.23
N MET A 91 6.11 7.93 -2.19
CA MET A 91 5.52 8.67 -1.07
C MET A 91 6.55 9.49 -0.29
N GLU A 92 7.70 8.89 0.04
CA GLU A 92 8.81 9.57 0.72
C GLU A 92 9.27 10.79 -0.09
N THR A 93 9.49 10.60 -1.40
CA THR A 93 9.97 11.68 -2.28
C THR A 93 8.93 12.82 -2.41
N ALA A 94 7.64 12.48 -2.48
CA ALA A 94 6.55 13.46 -2.53
C ALA A 94 6.39 14.28 -1.25
N GLN A 95 6.97 13.84 -0.14
CA GLN A 95 6.90 14.50 1.17
C GLN A 95 8.12 15.38 1.47
N ASN A 96 9.13 15.38 0.59
CA ASN A 96 10.33 16.19 0.79
C ASN A 96 10.00 17.68 0.74
N CYS A 97 10.45 18.43 1.75
CA CYS A 97 10.30 19.89 1.78
C CYS A 97 11.20 20.62 0.76
N ILE A 98 12.26 19.94 0.29
CA ILE A 98 13.22 20.48 -0.68
C ILE A 98 13.28 19.50 -1.84
N ILE A 99 12.89 19.96 -3.03
CA ILE A 99 12.77 19.12 -4.21
C ILE A 99 13.80 19.55 -5.26
N SER A 100 14.46 18.56 -5.86
CA SER A 100 15.38 18.72 -6.97
C SER A 100 14.81 17.97 -8.19
N LYS A 101 15.38 18.22 -9.38
CA LYS A 101 15.01 17.46 -10.60
C LYS A 101 15.26 15.95 -10.45
N GLU A 102 16.25 15.57 -9.64
CA GLU A 102 16.54 14.17 -9.34
C GLU A 102 15.42 13.55 -8.48
N HIS A 103 14.87 14.30 -7.52
CA HIS A 103 13.70 13.88 -6.76
C HIS A 103 12.48 13.66 -7.66
N VAL A 104 12.19 14.58 -8.59
CA VAL A 104 11.08 14.40 -9.54
C VAL A 104 11.25 13.14 -10.38
N THR A 105 12.44 12.97 -10.96
CA THR A 105 12.76 11.77 -11.75
C THR A 105 12.62 10.49 -10.91
N SER A 106 13.05 10.51 -9.65
CA SER A 106 12.91 9.39 -8.73
C SER A 106 11.44 9.06 -8.46
N TYR A 107 10.64 10.09 -8.17
CA TYR A 107 9.20 9.95 -7.95
C TYR A 107 8.50 9.30 -9.15
N GLU A 108 8.69 9.87 -10.35
CA GLU A 108 8.06 9.41 -11.59
C GLU A 108 8.42 7.95 -11.90
N ASN A 109 9.69 7.59 -11.71
CA ASN A 109 10.15 6.22 -11.92
C ASN A 109 9.48 5.24 -10.96
N HIS A 110 9.40 5.58 -9.68
CA HIS A 110 8.85 4.70 -8.65
C HIS A 110 7.33 4.59 -8.74
N ILE A 111 6.60 5.68 -9.00
CA ILE A 111 5.14 5.62 -9.14
C ILE A 111 4.72 4.78 -10.35
N VAL A 112 5.44 4.88 -11.47
CA VAL A 112 5.17 4.06 -12.66
C VAL A 112 5.47 2.58 -12.42
N LYS A 113 6.59 2.25 -11.74
CA LYS A 113 6.91 0.86 -11.36
C LYS A 113 5.84 0.27 -10.46
N TYR A 114 5.42 1.01 -9.44
CA TYR A 114 4.34 0.61 -8.54
C TYR A 114 3.04 0.32 -9.30
N LEU A 115 2.57 1.24 -10.16
CA LEU A 115 1.30 1.04 -10.87
C LEU A 115 1.34 -0.15 -11.83
N LYS A 116 2.47 -0.36 -12.52
CA LYS A 116 2.69 -1.56 -13.36
C LYS A 116 2.69 -2.84 -12.52
N GLY A 117 3.38 -2.83 -11.38
CA GLY A 117 3.46 -3.97 -10.49
C GLY A 117 2.11 -4.31 -9.85
N VAL A 118 1.31 -3.31 -9.45
CA VAL A 118 -0.06 -3.51 -8.96
C VAL A 118 -0.92 -4.22 -10.01
N ASN A 119 -0.90 -3.76 -11.25
CA ASN A 119 -1.67 -4.36 -12.35
C ASN A 119 -1.22 -5.80 -12.65
N HIS A 120 0.07 -6.10 -12.47
CA HIS A 120 0.62 -7.44 -12.67
C HIS A 120 0.29 -8.40 -11.50
N LEU A 121 0.39 -7.93 -10.26
CA LEU A 121 0.27 -8.74 -9.05
C LEU A 121 -1.19 -8.97 -8.64
N TYR A 122 -2.07 -8.00 -8.88
CA TYR A 122 -3.44 -8.01 -8.38
C TYR A 122 -4.44 -7.96 -9.53
N LYS A 123 -4.81 -9.14 -10.04
CA LYS A 123 -5.68 -9.29 -11.23
C LYS A 123 -7.07 -8.66 -11.08
N ASP A 124 -7.57 -8.57 -9.84
CA ASP A 124 -8.88 -7.97 -9.55
C ASP A 124 -8.78 -6.44 -9.30
N PHE A 125 -7.57 -5.87 -9.39
CA PHE A 125 -7.38 -4.44 -9.17
C PHE A 125 -7.85 -3.63 -10.39
N THR A 126 -8.64 -2.60 -10.11
CA THR A 126 -9.09 -1.64 -11.13
C THR A 126 -8.43 -0.29 -10.88
N MET A 127 -7.71 0.23 -11.89
CA MET A 127 -7.13 1.57 -11.83
C MET A 127 -8.24 2.62 -11.78
N LYS A 128 -8.25 3.37 -10.67
CA LYS A 128 -9.06 4.58 -10.47
C LYS A 128 -8.35 5.85 -10.99
N PRO A 129 -9.08 6.95 -11.27
CA PRO A 129 -8.49 8.22 -11.71
C PRO A 129 -7.40 8.76 -10.78
N ILE A 130 -7.49 8.51 -9.46
CA ILE A 130 -6.45 8.93 -8.51
C ILE A 130 -5.07 8.32 -8.82
N HIS A 131 -5.01 7.11 -9.39
CA HIS A 131 -3.75 6.49 -9.78
C HIS A 131 -3.13 7.19 -10.99
N HIS A 132 -3.97 7.62 -11.94
CA HIS A 132 -3.54 8.44 -13.06
C HIS A 132 -3.04 9.81 -12.57
N MET A 133 -3.79 10.46 -11.68
CA MET A 133 -3.38 11.74 -11.08
C MET A 133 -2.06 11.63 -10.33
N ALA A 134 -1.79 10.51 -9.65
CA ALA A 134 -0.51 10.29 -8.99
C ALA A 134 0.67 10.30 -9.98
N GLN A 135 0.47 9.87 -11.24
CA GLN A 135 1.55 9.92 -12.24
C GLN A 135 1.95 11.35 -12.62
N HIS A 136 1.02 12.30 -12.50
CA HIS A 136 1.26 13.71 -12.82
C HIS A 136 1.80 14.52 -11.64
N LEU A 137 1.91 13.95 -10.43
CA LEU A 137 2.37 14.72 -9.27
C LEU A 137 3.77 15.32 -9.49
N GLY A 138 4.64 14.62 -10.22
CA GLY A 138 5.99 15.10 -10.56
C GLY A 138 6.00 16.46 -11.28
N GLU A 139 4.97 16.76 -12.07
CA GLU A 139 4.83 18.03 -12.78
C GLU A 139 4.61 19.24 -11.85
N PHE A 140 4.15 18.97 -10.61
CA PHE A 140 3.83 19.99 -9.61
C PHE A 140 4.86 20.04 -8.47
N MET A 141 5.96 19.28 -8.57
CA MET A 141 6.96 19.14 -7.52
C MET A 141 8.11 20.17 -7.61
N LEU A 142 8.22 20.95 -8.70
CA LEU A 142 9.26 21.97 -8.91
C LEU A 142 8.73 23.40 -8.82
#